data_AF-A0A9D4K007-F1
#
_entry.id   AF-A0A9D4K007-F1
#
_cell.length_a   1.000
_cell.length_b   1.000
_cell.length_c   1.000
_cell.angle_alpha   90.00
_cell.angle_beta   90.00
_cell.angle_gamma   90.00
#
_symmetry.space_group_name_H-M   'P 1'
#
loop_
_entity.id
_entity.type
_entity.pdbx_description
1 polymer ?
#
loop_
_entity_poly.entity_id
_entity_poly.type
_entity_poly.pdbx_seq_one_letter_code
_entity_poly.pdbx_strand_id
1 'polypeptide(L)'
;MDLTGINKIFEGSSKPAKIVCCITTVLLIFFYMFHKNVFVIDDRQHQKGQYMPSPKQYGGALGLQLRGRLGNQMFQYASILGLASMMKFERVIIEGGHELRDTFKFENDRVEFGKVPAYWKVVKSTQSGMFDETLTQLNNNSELQIEAFLESWKYFQMIESTVKKDFTFKSTVMSNAQKLLNATIVKQAINISFTNVTYVGVHVRRGDFLNVAAVQKGLMVAPMEYILKAMRIMHILYGPDIIFIICSDDIPWVKKAISDQGHISDYTYVFMENNPPNVDLAVLSLCNQTIATTGTFSWWAAWLAGGTTIFYKHQARQGSEYRQKFNYDDFFYPHWILLE
;
A
#
# COMPACT_ATOMS: atom_id res chain seq x y z
N MET A 1 -4.42 51.69 33.58
CA MET A 1 -4.43 51.78 35.05
C MET A 1 -5.49 50.84 35.55
N ASP A 2 -5.04 49.93 36.40
CA ASP A 2 -5.76 49.21 37.45
C ASP A 2 -6.81 48.14 37.13
N LEU A 3 -6.56 46.99 37.75
CA LEU A 3 -7.25 45.70 37.73
C LEU A 3 -7.79 45.47 39.14
N THR A 4 -9.09 45.60 39.38
CA THR A 4 -9.69 45.06 40.62
C THR A 4 -11.10 44.53 40.38
N GLY A 5 -11.28 43.24 40.68
CA GLY A 5 -12.56 42.56 40.84
C GLY A 5 -12.79 41.47 39.79
N ILE A 6 -13.05 40.20 40.10
CA ILE A 6 -13.45 39.54 41.34
C ILE A 6 -13.00 38.07 41.20
N ASN A 7 -12.09 37.64 42.07
CA ASN A 7 -11.86 36.22 42.39
C ASN A 7 -12.80 35.88 43.56
N LYS A 8 -13.78 34.99 43.35
CA LYS A 8 -14.47 34.31 44.46
C LYS A 8 -15.30 33.10 44.04
N ILE A 9 -14.68 31.99 43.60
CA ILE A 9 -15.15 30.62 43.89
C ILE A 9 -13.91 29.70 43.93
N PHE A 10 -13.90 28.72 44.84
CA PHE A 10 -12.87 27.73 45.18
C PHE A 10 -11.99 28.07 46.39
N GLU A 11 -12.63 28.09 47.57
CA GLU A 11 -12.00 27.57 48.79
C GLU A 11 -12.53 26.15 49.02
N GLY A 12 -11.62 25.20 49.29
CA GLY A 12 -12.00 23.89 49.83
C GLY A 12 -11.22 22.67 49.35
N SER A 13 -9.89 22.65 49.50
CA SER A 13 -9.12 21.50 50.05
C SER A 13 -7.64 21.58 49.69
N SER A 14 -6.83 21.22 50.68
CA SER A 14 -5.38 21.44 50.77
C SER A 14 -4.55 20.52 49.87
N LYS A 15 -3.78 21.12 48.94
CA LYS A 15 -2.35 20.86 48.59
C LYS A 15 -2.06 21.14 47.09
N PRO A 16 -1.37 22.26 46.75
CA PRO A 16 -0.60 22.29 45.51
C PRO A 16 0.74 23.02 45.69
N ALA A 17 1.83 22.28 45.93
CA ALA A 17 3.19 22.84 45.84
C ALA A 17 4.22 21.88 45.23
N LYS A 18 3.83 20.68 44.78
CA LYS A 18 4.74 19.69 44.18
C LYS A 18 4.46 19.32 42.72
N ILE A 19 3.38 19.83 42.11
CA ILE A 19 3.00 19.47 40.73
C ILE A 19 3.41 20.56 39.71
N VAL A 20 3.54 21.82 40.13
CA VAL A 20 3.93 22.94 39.24
C VAL A 20 5.44 22.93 38.90
N CYS A 21 6.27 22.29 39.73
CA CYS A 21 7.72 22.19 39.49
C CYS A 21 8.08 21.10 38.46
N CYS A 22 7.33 20.00 38.36
CA CYS A 22 7.59 18.96 37.36
C CYS A 22 7.20 19.37 35.93
N ILE A 23 6.20 20.23 35.75
CA ILE A 23 5.72 20.64 34.42
C ILE A 23 6.67 21.68 33.78
N THR A 24 7.36 22.50 34.59
CA THR A 24 8.33 23.49 34.11
C THR A 24 9.68 22.87 33.73
N THR A 25 10.12 21.80 34.41
CA THR A 25 11.38 21.11 34.07
C THR A 25 11.25 20.26 32.79
N VAL A 26 10.08 19.67 32.51
CA VAL A 26 9.85 18.86 31.30
C VAL A 26 9.75 19.72 30.03
N LEU A 27 9.21 20.95 30.13
CA LEU A 27 9.16 21.88 29.00
C LEU A 27 10.53 22.50 28.64
N LEU A 28 11.44 22.65 29.60
CA LEU A 28 12.81 23.15 29.35
C LEU A 28 13.71 22.07 28.72
N ILE A 29 13.50 20.78 29.02
CA ILE A 29 14.22 19.68 28.37
C ILE A 29 13.78 19.52 26.91
N PHE A 30 12.49 19.71 26.62
CA PHE A 30 11.98 19.70 25.24
C PHE A 30 12.51 20.86 24.38
N PHE A 31 12.72 22.04 24.97
CA PHE A 31 13.31 23.18 24.25
C PHE A 31 14.84 23.02 24.05
N TYR A 32 15.54 22.37 24.99
CA TYR A 32 16.99 22.13 24.90
C TYR A 32 17.35 21.01 23.90
N MET A 33 16.44 20.06 23.64
CA MET A 33 16.66 18.98 22.66
C MET A 33 16.36 19.38 21.20
N PHE A 34 15.69 20.51 20.95
CA PHE A 34 15.31 20.95 19.60
C PHE A 34 16.27 21.95 18.93
N HIS A 35 17.35 22.39 19.59
CA HIS A 35 18.24 23.42 19.06
C HIS A 35 19.73 23.07 18.89
N LYS A 36 20.13 21.80 18.97
CA LYS A 36 21.45 21.36 18.48
C LYS A 36 21.30 20.56 17.20
N ASN A 37 21.32 21.25 16.07
CA ASN A 37 21.97 20.87 14.82
C ASN A 37 21.80 22.01 13.80
N VAL A 38 22.38 23.18 14.12
CA VAL A 38 22.74 24.18 13.11
C VAL A 38 24.24 24.00 12.90
N PHE A 39 24.61 23.22 11.89
CA PHE A 39 26.00 23.18 11.43
C PHE A 39 26.24 24.44 10.58
N VAL A 40 27.16 25.26 11.06
CA VAL A 40 27.79 26.35 10.32
C VAL A 40 28.64 25.72 9.22
N ILE A 41 28.38 26.06 7.96
CA ILE A 41 29.28 25.77 6.84
C ILE A 41 30.28 26.93 6.79
N ASP A 42 31.52 26.66 7.21
CA ASP A 42 32.68 27.53 6.98
C ASP A 42 33.15 27.32 5.53
N ASP A 43 33.17 28.41 4.79
CA ASP A 43 33.48 28.49 3.38
C ASP A 43 34.94 28.94 3.26
N ARG A 44 35.88 28.00 3.09
CA ARG A 44 37.24 28.31 2.64
C ARG A 44 37.86 27.17 1.84
N GLN A 45 38.14 27.51 0.59
CA GLN A 45 38.79 26.71 -0.44
C GLN A 45 40.09 26.04 0.04
N HIS A 46 40.36 24.81 -0.44
CA HIS A 46 41.65 24.48 -1.08
C HIS A 46 41.62 23.16 -1.87
N GLN A 47 42.13 23.27 -3.10
CA GLN A 47 42.80 22.28 -3.96
C GLN A 47 42.02 21.16 -4.67
N LYS A 48 41.98 21.31 -6.01
CA LYS A 48 41.70 20.28 -7.00
C LYS A 48 42.79 19.19 -6.95
N GLY A 49 42.47 18.06 -6.31
CA GLY A 49 43.06 16.77 -6.64
C GLY A 49 42.04 15.96 -7.43
N GLN A 50 42.41 15.44 -8.59
CA GLN A 50 41.60 14.42 -9.29
C GLN A 50 41.58 13.15 -8.44
N TYR A 51 40.60 13.04 -7.56
CA TYR A 51 40.31 11.81 -6.84
C TYR A 51 39.64 10.86 -7.83
N MET A 52 40.42 9.95 -8.42
CA MET A 52 39.88 8.71 -8.97
C MET A 52 39.44 7.88 -7.77
N PRO A 53 38.13 7.63 -7.54
CA PRO A 53 37.74 6.76 -6.44
C PRO A 53 38.36 5.39 -6.69
N SER A 54 39.08 4.87 -5.69
CA SER A 54 39.38 3.44 -5.61
C SER A 54 38.09 2.66 -5.87
N PRO A 55 38.10 1.53 -6.61
CA PRO A 55 36.89 0.76 -6.82
C PRO A 55 36.36 0.39 -5.44
N LYS A 56 35.25 1.01 -5.03
CA LYS A 56 34.48 0.50 -3.91
C LYS A 56 34.14 -0.92 -4.31
N GLN A 57 34.66 -1.88 -3.56
CA GLN A 57 34.30 -3.28 -3.69
C GLN A 57 32.87 -3.39 -3.16
N TYR A 58 31.91 -2.91 -3.95
CA TYR A 58 30.50 -3.00 -3.61
C TYR A 58 30.19 -4.49 -3.48
N GLY A 59 29.43 -4.87 -2.45
CA GLY A 59 28.71 -6.13 -2.47
C GLY A 59 27.86 -6.23 -3.74
N GLY A 60 27.44 -7.44 -4.10
CA GLY A 60 26.63 -7.68 -5.28
C GLY A 60 25.35 -6.85 -5.31
N ALA A 61 24.74 -6.73 -6.48
CA ALA A 61 23.48 -6.01 -6.68
C ALA A 61 22.41 -6.92 -7.30
N LEU A 62 21.15 -6.67 -6.96
CA LEU A 62 19.99 -7.27 -7.62
C LEU A 62 19.34 -6.28 -8.58
N GLY A 63 18.97 -6.75 -9.75
CA GLY A 63 18.35 -5.95 -10.80
C GLY A 63 17.01 -6.53 -11.19
N LEU A 64 16.00 -5.70 -11.46
CA LEU A 64 14.73 -6.17 -12.01
C LEU A 64 14.14 -5.14 -12.96
N GLN A 65 13.64 -5.64 -14.09
CA GLN A 65 12.84 -4.84 -15.01
C GLN A 65 11.37 -5.04 -14.68
N LEU A 66 10.69 -3.96 -14.28
CA LEU A 66 9.30 -4.02 -13.86
C LEU A 66 8.38 -4.37 -15.03
N ARG A 67 7.48 -5.33 -14.82
CA ARG A 67 6.50 -5.81 -15.81
C ARG A 67 5.06 -5.71 -15.28
N GLY A 68 4.09 -5.69 -16.19
CA GLY A 68 2.67 -5.62 -15.83
C GLY A 68 2.24 -4.23 -15.35
N ARG A 69 1.07 -4.18 -14.71
CA ARG A 69 0.43 -2.93 -14.24
C ARG A 69 0.84 -2.63 -12.79
N LEU A 70 0.46 -1.46 -12.27
CA LEU A 70 0.83 -0.97 -10.93
C LEU A 70 0.92 -2.04 -9.84
N GLY A 71 -0.12 -2.85 -9.62
CA GLY A 71 -0.12 -3.89 -8.58
C GLY A 71 0.97 -4.95 -8.75
N ASN A 72 1.26 -5.37 -9.99
CA ASN A 72 2.37 -6.30 -10.25
C ASN A 72 3.72 -5.60 -10.03
N GLN A 73 3.84 -4.33 -10.42
CA GLN A 73 5.08 -3.56 -10.22
C GLN A 73 5.37 -3.36 -8.73
N MET A 74 4.34 -3.12 -7.92
CA MET A 74 4.46 -3.01 -6.46
C MET A 74 4.96 -4.32 -5.82
N PHE A 75 4.45 -5.48 -6.24
CA PHE A 75 4.98 -6.76 -5.80
C PHE A 75 6.43 -6.96 -6.20
N GLN A 76 6.77 -6.73 -7.47
CA GLN A 76 8.14 -6.86 -7.94
C GLN A 76 9.10 -5.95 -7.16
N TYR A 77 8.73 -4.69 -6.89
CA TYR A 77 9.50 -3.74 -6.08
C TYR A 77 9.71 -4.23 -4.65
N ALA A 78 8.61 -4.54 -3.94
CA ALA A 78 8.67 -4.92 -2.54
C ALA A 78 9.47 -6.22 -2.37
N SER A 79 9.22 -7.19 -3.26
CA SER A 79 9.84 -8.50 -3.19
C SER A 79 11.33 -8.48 -3.54
N ILE A 80 11.78 -7.72 -4.56
CA ILE A 80 13.22 -7.63 -4.84
C ILE A 80 13.97 -6.91 -3.71
N LEU A 81 13.36 -5.89 -3.10
CA LEU A 81 13.96 -5.21 -1.95
C LEU A 81 14.07 -6.14 -0.74
N GLY A 82 13.04 -6.95 -0.51
CA GLY A 82 13.02 -7.95 0.54
C GLY A 82 14.03 -9.07 0.31
N LEU A 83 14.12 -9.58 -0.92
CA LEU A 83 15.12 -10.57 -1.32
C LEU A 83 16.54 -10.03 -1.15
N ALA A 84 16.78 -8.80 -1.58
CA ALA A 84 18.05 -8.11 -1.36
C ALA A 84 18.38 -8.08 0.13
N SER A 85 17.41 -7.74 0.98
CA SER A 85 17.57 -7.70 2.45
C SER A 85 17.97 -9.05 3.02
N MET A 86 17.23 -10.11 2.68
CA MET A 86 17.51 -11.48 3.14
C MET A 86 18.92 -11.94 2.77
N MET A 87 19.31 -11.67 1.52
CA MET A 87 20.57 -12.15 0.95
C MET A 87 21.72 -11.14 1.10
N LYS A 88 21.49 -10.03 1.80
CA LYS A 88 22.50 -8.98 2.06
C LYS A 88 23.15 -8.44 0.78
N PHE A 89 22.39 -8.27 -0.30
CA PHE A 89 22.85 -7.51 -1.49
C PHE A 89 22.96 -6.03 -1.15
N GLU A 90 23.98 -5.30 -1.56
CA GLU A 90 24.08 -3.90 -1.12
C GLU A 90 23.12 -2.96 -1.85
N ARG A 91 22.74 -3.31 -3.08
CA ARG A 91 21.99 -2.41 -3.98
C ARG A 91 20.91 -3.15 -4.75
N VAL A 92 19.88 -2.39 -5.11
CA VAL A 92 18.76 -2.84 -5.96
C VAL A 92 18.62 -1.87 -7.12
N ILE A 93 18.73 -2.37 -8.36
CA ILE A 93 18.49 -1.60 -9.58
C ILE A 93 17.11 -1.94 -10.13
N ILE A 94 16.27 -0.94 -10.32
CA ILE A 94 14.91 -1.10 -10.84
C ILE A 94 14.78 -0.39 -12.17
N GLU A 95 14.54 -1.16 -13.22
CA GLU A 95 14.30 -0.65 -14.56
C GLU A 95 12.80 -0.46 -14.82
N GLY A 96 12.45 0.70 -15.38
CA GLY A 96 11.07 1.06 -15.72
C GLY A 96 10.31 1.71 -14.56
N GLY A 97 9.08 1.26 -14.32
CA GLY A 97 8.29 1.69 -13.16
C GLY A 97 7.78 3.12 -13.20
N HIS A 98 7.47 3.67 -14.39
CA HIS A 98 6.90 5.02 -14.48
C HIS A 98 5.62 5.16 -13.65
N GLU A 99 4.69 4.20 -13.78
CA GLU A 99 3.44 4.20 -13.00
C GLU A 99 3.69 4.13 -11.48
N LEU A 100 4.61 3.27 -11.06
CA LEU A 100 5.03 3.16 -9.65
C LEU A 100 5.62 4.49 -9.14
N ARG A 101 6.55 5.07 -9.90
CA ARG A 101 7.21 6.35 -9.58
C ARG A 101 6.29 7.55 -9.67
N ASP A 102 5.22 7.50 -10.45
CA ASP A 102 4.19 8.54 -10.50
C ASP A 102 3.20 8.44 -9.33
N THR A 103 3.14 7.28 -8.69
CA THR A 103 2.24 7.01 -7.55
C THR A 103 2.87 7.35 -6.21
N PHE A 104 4.10 6.87 -5.97
CA PHE A 104 4.73 6.88 -4.65
C PHE A 104 5.99 7.76 -4.57
N LYS A 105 6.42 8.04 -3.35
CA LYS A 105 7.70 8.68 -3.03
C LYS A 105 8.71 7.60 -2.67
N PHE A 106 9.80 7.54 -3.42
CA PHE A 106 10.90 6.63 -3.12
C PHE A 106 12.09 7.41 -2.56
N GLU A 107 12.38 7.19 -1.29
CA GLU A 107 13.50 7.79 -0.54
C GLU A 107 14.46 6.71 -0.01
N ASN A 108 14.44 5.54 -0.65
CA ASN A 108 15.25 4.40 -0.25
C ASN A 108 16.61 4.44 -0.95
N ASP A 109 17.66 4.76 -0.20
CA ASP A 109 19.03 4.90 -0.71
C ASP A 109 19.61 3.61 -1.31
N ARG A 110 18.98 2.46 -1.03
CA ARG A 110 19.37 1.17 -1.61
C ARG A 110 18.86 0.98 -3.04
N VAL A 111 17.83 1.74 -3.43
CA VAL A 111 17.10 1.55 -4.67
C VAL A 111 17.50 2.60 -5.70
N GLU A 112 18.10 2.14 -6.78
CA GLU A 112 18.48 2.96 -7.93
C GLU A 112 17.49 2.69 -9.08
N PHE A 113 16.76 3.72 -9.53
CA PHE A 113 15.96 3.61 -10.73
C PHE A 113 16.82 3.86 -11.97
N GLY A 114 16.98 2.82 -12.80
CA GLY A 114 17.88 2.88 -13.95
C GLY A 114 17.83 1.59 -14.76
N LYS A 115 18.52 1.58 -15.91
CA LYS A 115 18.58 0.40 -16.77
C LYS A 115 19.41 -0.70 -16.09
N VAL A 116 18.87 -1.93 -16.05
CA VAL A 116 19.64 -3.09 -15.60
C VAL A 116 20.67 -3.43 -16.69
N PRO A 117 21.97 -3.53 -16.37
CA PRO A 117 22.98 -3.80 -17.38
C PRO A 117 22.77 -5.17 -18.06
N ALA A 118 22.82 -5.19 -19.39
CA ALA A 118 22.46 -6.37 -20.19
C ALA A 118 23.40 -7.57 -19.99
N TYR A 119 24.58 -7.37 -19.41
CA TYR A 119 25.56 -8.41 -19.13
C TYR A 119 25.37 -9.07 -17.76
N TRP A 120 24.41 -8.62 -16.95
CA TRP A 120 24.11 -9.25 -15.65
C TRP A 120 23.57 -10.66 -15.86
N LYS A 121 23.95 -11.58 -14.97
CA LYS A 121 23.45 -12.95 -15.03
C LYS A 121 21.96 -12.96 -14.70
N VAL A 122 21.14 -13.49 -15.61
CA VAL A 122 19.70 -13.58 -15.43
C VAL A 122 19.35 -14.83 -14.60
N VAL A 123 18.54 -14.64 -13.57
CA VAL A 123 17.91 -15.68 -12.75
C VAL A 123 16.40 -15.56 -12.94
N LYS A 124 15.77 -16.63 -13.41
CA LYS A 124 14.33 -16.66 -13.71
C LYS A 124 13.58 -17.46 -12.65
N SER A 125 12.39 -17.01 -12.30
CA SER A 125 11.40 -17.82 -11.59
C SER A 125 10.10 -17.85 -12.39
N THR A 126 9.50 -19.03 -12.51
CA THR A 126 8.22 -19.25 -13.19
C THR A 126 7.04 -19.28 -12.23
N GLN A 127 7.30 -19.12 -10.92
CA GLN A 127 6.31 -19.11 -9.87
C GLN A 127 5.46 -17.83 -9.92
N SER A 128 4.15 -17.94 -9.66
CA SER A 128 3.22 -16.80 -9.66
C SER A 128 2.20 -16.95 -8.53
N GLY A 129 2.10 -15.96 -7.67
CA GLY A 129 1.33 -16.09 -6.44
C GLY A 129 1.97 -17.04 -5.42
N MET A 130 3.29 -17.28 -5.49
CA MET A 130 3.98 -18.10 -4.49
C MET A 130 5.43 -17.65 -4.22
N PHE A 131 5.92 -18.01 -3.04
CA PHE A 131 7.28 -17.76 -2.62
C PHE A 131 8.22 -18.81 -3.24
N ASP A 132 9.26 -18.36 -3.92
CA ASP A 132 10.27 -19.21 -4.54
C ASP A 132 11.50 -19.24 -3.63
N GLU A 133 11.58 -20.27 -2.80
CA GLU A 133 12.68 -20.47 -1.86
C GLU A 133 14.03 -20.63 -2.57
N THR A 134 14.07 -21.02 -3.84
CA THR A 134 15.35 -21.14 -4.57
C THR A 134 16.04 -19.78 -4.74
N LEU A 135 15.27 -18.68 -4.72
CA LEU A 135 15.82 -17.32 -4.81
C LEU A 135 16.54 -16.90 -3.51
N THR A 136 16.27 -17.54 -2.37
CA THR A 136 16.96 -17.24 -1.09
C THR A 136 18.32 -17.94 -0.95
N GLN A 137 18.81 -18.55 -2.03
CA GLN A 137 20.11 -19.25 -2.05
C GLN A 137 21.11 -18.58 -3.00
N LEU A 138 20.76 -17.38 -3.49
CA LEU A 138 21.60 -16.63 -4.44
C LEU A 138 22.88 -16.10 -3.77
N ASN A 139 23.98 -16.18 -4.51
CA ASN A 139 25.28 -15.63 -4.08
C ASN A 139 25.26 -14.09 -4.24
N ASN A 140 25.56 -13.39 -3.16
CA ASN A 140 25.55 -11.93 -3.09
C ASN A 140 26.89 -11.27 -3.44
N ASN A 141 27.86 -12.01 -3.97
CA ASN A 141 29.15 -11.48 -4.44
C ASN A 141 29.16 -11.16 -5.95
N SER A 142 27.99 -11.09 -6.59
CA SER A 142 27.85 -10.82 -8.03
C SER A 142 26.59 -10.02 -8.32
N GLU A 143 26.52 -9.43 -9.52
CA GLU A 143 25.33 -8.78 -10.02
C GLU A 143 24.39 -9.76 -10.73
N LEU A 144 23.12 -9.79 -10.28
CA LEU A 144 22.11 -10.71 -10.79
C LEU A 144 20.86 -9.93 -11.21
N GLN A 145 20.29 -10.29 -12.37
CA GLN A 145 18.99 -9.80 -12.79
C GLN A 145 17.92 -10.84 -12.50
N ILE A 146 16.90 -10.47 -11.73
CA ILE A 146 15.73 -11.31 -11.44
C ILE A 146 14.66 -11.06 -12.51
N GLU A 147 14.19 -12.15 -13.12
CA GLU A 147 13.06 -12.14 -14.05
C GLU A 147 11.91 -12.99 -13.48
N ALA A 148 11.01 -12.33 -12.74
CA ALA A 148 9.86 -12.96 -12.08
C ALA A 148 8.81 -11.90 -11.64
N PHE A 149 7.56 -12.32 -11.39
CA PHE A 149 6.52 -11.45 -10.84
C PHE A 149 6.54 -11.32 -9.30
N LEU A 150 7.10 -12.31 -8.60
CA LEU A 150 7.36 -12.29 -7.15
C LEU A 150 6.13 -11.93 -6.28
N GLU A 151 4.97 -12.50 -6.60
CA GLU A 151 3.68 -12.16 -5.99
C GLU A 151 3.45 -12.90 -4.66
N SER A 152 4.34 -12.69 -3.67
CA SER A 152 4.17 -13.23 -2.32
C SER A 152 4.64 -12.24 -1.26
N TRP A 153 3.85 -12.11 -0.20
CA TRP A 153 4.19 -11.26 0.95
C TRP A 153 5.41 -11.76 1.73
N LYS A 154 5.70 -13.07 1.63
CA LYS A 154 6.84 -13.70 2.32
C LYS A 154 8.18 -13.10 1.92
N TYR A 155 8.30 -12.55 0.71
CA TYR A 155 9.51 -11.87 0.25
C TYR A 155 9.83 -10.61 1.06
N PHE A 156 8.84 -9.92 1.62
CA PHE A 156 9.07 -8.61 2.25
C PHE A 156 8.52 -8.50 3.69
N GLN A 157 7.99 -9.59 4.25
CA GLN A 157 7.47 -9.63 5.62
C GLN A 157 8.44 -9.07 6.68
N MET A 158 9.74 -9.32 6.52
CA MET A 158 10.77 -8.86 7.48
C MET A 158 11.14 -7.38 7.30
N ILE A 159 10.69 -6.73 6.23
CA ILE A 159 10.97 -5.33 5.90
C ILE A 159 9.70 -4.53 5.61
N GLU A 160 8.55 -4.96 6.13
CA GLU A 160 7.27 -4.30 5.84
C GLU A 160 7.27 -2.82 6.18
N SER A 161 7.93 -2.41 7.27
CA SER A 161 8.03 -1.00 7.64
C SER A 161 8.76 -0.18 6.57
N THR A 162 9.80 -0.73 5.95
CA THR A 162 10.50 -0.13 4.82
C THR A 162 9.57 -0.05 3.60
N VAL A 163 8.88 -1.14 3.26
CA VAL A 163 7.95 -1.17 2.13
C VAL A 163 6.80 -0.17 2.33
N LYS A 164 6.24 -0.05 3.54
CA LYS A 164 5.21 0.96 3.86
C LYS A 164 5.72 2.38 3.68
N LYS A 165 6.96 2.65 4.10
CA LYS A 165 7.59 3.96 3.91
C LYS A 165 7.73 4.28 2.41
N ASP A 166 8.22 3.33 1.63
CA ASP A 166 8.42 3.50 0.17
C ASP A 166 7.10 3.61 -0.60
N PHE A 167 6.01 3.02 -0.09
CA PHE A 167 4.65 3.18 -0.64
C PHE A 167 3.87 4.33 0.01
N THR A 168 4.58 5.38 0.42
CA THR A 168 3.95 6.67 0.73
C THR A 168 3.56 7.37 -0.56
N PHE A 169 2.26 7.65 -0.74
CA PHE A 169 1.76 8.35 -1.93
C PHE A 169 2.38 9.74 -2.11
N LYS A 170 2.54 10.16 -3.36
CA LYS A 170 2.82 11.57 -3.68
C LYS A 170 1.67 12.45 -3.22
N SER A 171 1.99 13.69 -2.81
CA SER A 171 1.00 14.65 -2.30
C SER A 171 -0.08 14.98 -3.33
N THR A 172 0.27 15.02 -4.62
CA THR A 172 -0.69 15.26 -5.71
C THR A 172 -1.70 14.12 -5.82
N VAL A 173 -1.25 12.87 -5.77
CA VAL A 173 -2.11 11.67 -5.82
C VAL A 173 -3.03 11.65 -4.60
N MET A 174 -2.46 11.83 -3.40
CA MET A 174 -3.22 11.83 -2.16
C MET A 174 -4.25 12.98 -2.09
N SER A 175 -3.88 14.18 -2.55
CA SER A 175 -4.81 15.31 -2.60
C SER A 175 -5.99 15.05 -3.53
N ASN A 176 -5.77 14.42 -4.69
CA ASN A 176 -6.84 14.06 -5.61
C ASN A 176 -7.77 13.01 -5.01
N ALA A 177 -7.22 11.98 -4.36
CA ALA A 177 -8.00 10.95 -3.68
C ALA A 177 -8.89 11.56 -2.57
N GLN A 178 -8.31 12.41 -1.70
CA GLN A 178 -9.06 13.06 -0.63
C GLN A 178 -10.16 13.98 -1.17
N LYS A 179 -9.91 14.72 -2.26
CA LYS A 179 -10.93 15.57 -2.91
C LYS A 179 -12.11 14.73 -3.42
N LEU A 180 -11.84 13.59 -4.06
CA LEU A 180 -12.88 12.69 -4.56
C LEU A 180 -13.71 12.09 -3.42
N LEU A 181 -13.04 11.63 -2.36
CA LEU A 181 -13.71 11.07 -1.19
C LEU A 181 -14.57 12.13 -0.47
N ASN A 182 -14.03 13.33 -0.25
CA ASN A 182 -14.77 14.43 0.39
C ASN A 182 -15.97 14.91 -0.45
N ALA A 183 -15.79 15.09 -1.76
CA ALA A 183 -16.87 15.50 -2.66
C ALA A 183 -18.03 14.48 -2.65
N THR A 184 -17.69 13.21 -2.50
CA THR A 184 -18.66 12.13 -2.37
C THR A 184 -19.42 12.20 -1.05
N ILE A 185 -18.71 12.35 0.06
CA ILE A 185 -19.32 12.47 1.39
C ILE A 185 -20.33 13.61 1.41
N VAL A 186 -19.97 14.77 0.86
CA VAL A 186 -20.87 15.94 0.76
C VAL A 186 -22.11 15.67 -0.10
N LYS A 187 -22.02 14.80 -1.11
CA LYS A 187 -23.20 14.42 -1.93
C LYS A 187 -24.14 13.46 -1.21
N GLN A 188 -23.61 12.58 -0.35
CA GLN A 188 -24.37 11.53 0.34
C GLN A 188 -24.78 11.90 1.78
N ALA A 189 -24.21 12.99 2.29
CA ALA A 189 -24.50 13.73 3.52
C ALA A 189 -25.98 14.03 3.84
N ILE A 190 -26.93 13.66 2.99
CA ILE A 190 -28.34 14.03 3.15
C ILE A 190 -29.04 13.14 4.20
N ASN A 191 -28.53 11.93 4.49
CA ASN A 191 -29.24 10.94 5.34
C ASN A 191 -28.38 10.16 6.37
N ILE A 192 -27.10 10.51 6.60
CA ILE A 192 -26.21 9.74 7.50
C ILE A 192 -25.85 10.57 8.74
N SER A 193 -25.92 9.96 9.93
CA SER A 193 -25.41 10.56 11.16
C SER A 193 -23.87 10.66 11.09
N PHE A 194 -23.35 11.86 10.89
CA PHE A 194 -21.93 12.14 10.60
C PHE A 194 -20.93 11.77 11.69
N THR A 195 -21.36 11.24 12.82
CA THR A 195 -20.46 11.11 13.97
C THR A 195 -19.56 9.88 13.91
N ASN A 196 -19.85 8.87 13.06
CA ASN A 196 -19.00 7.68 12.96
C ASN A 196 -19.21 6.82 11.68
N VAL A 197 -18.97 7.38 10.49
CA VAL A 197 -19.12 6.63 9.22
C VAL A 197 -17.92 5.72 8.97
N THR A 198 -18.18 4.47 8.60
CA THR A 198 -17.15 3.51 8.15
C THR A 198 -17.08 3.45 6.62
N TYR A 199 -15.92 3.76 6.05
CA TYR A 199 -15.66 3.57 4.62
C TYR A 199 -15.18 2.16 4.36
N VAL A 200 -15.87 1.45 3.47
CA VAL A 200 -15.45 0.12 2.99
C VAL A 200 -15.05 0.25 1.53
N GLY A 201 -13.76 0.10 1.24
CA GLY A 201 -13.23 0.08 -0.11
C GLY A 201 -13.57 -1.24 -0.79
N VAL A 202 -14.22 -1.19 -1.94
CA VAL A 202 -14.60 -2.35 -2.73
C VAL A 202 -13.89 -2.28 -4.07
N HIS A 203 -12.90 -3.14 -4.28
CA HIS A 203 -12.20 -3.21 -5.56
C HIS A 203 -12.68 -4.42 -6.37
N VAL A 204 -13.35 -4.16 -7.49
CA VAL A 204 -13.88 -5.18 -8.40
C VAL A 204 -12.99 -5.26 -9.64
N ARG A 205 -12.22 -6.34 -9.77
CA ARG A 205 -11.34 -6.58 -10.93
C ARG A 205 -12.02 -7.49 -11.94
N ARG A 206 -12.15 -7.02 -13.18
CA ARG A 206 -12.76 -7.77 -14.29
C ARG A 206 -11.99 -7.64 -15.60
N GLY A 207 -11.80 -6.43 -16.10
CA GLY A 207 -11.43 -6.10 -17.47
C GLY A 207 -10.55 -7.13 -18.20
N ASP A 208 -9.24 -7.07 -18.01
CA ASP A 208 -8.29 -7.96 -18.68
C ASP A 208 -8.38 -9.44 -18.25
N PHE A 209 -8.98 -9.73 -17.10
CA PHE A 209 -9.22 -11.10 -16.61
C PHE A 209 -10.31 -11.82 -17.40
N LEU A 210 -11.15 -11.08 -18.13
CA LEU A 210 -12.19 -11.63 -19.01
C LEU A 210 -11.71 -11.90 -20.44
N ASN A 211 -10.48 -11.50 -20.79
CA ASN A 211 -9.92 -11.78 -22.11
C ASN A 211 -9.70 -13.29 -22.30
N VAL A 212 -9.87 -13.77 -23.54
CA VAL A 212 -9.78 -15.20 -23.89
C VAL A 212 -8.51 -15.86 -23.34
N ALA A 213 -7.35 -15.22 -23.49
CA ALA A 213 -6.09 -15.75 -23.01
C ALA A 213 -6.02 -15.87 -21.47
N ALA A 214 -6.58 -14.91 -20.74
CA ALA A 214 -6.62 -14.94 -19.27
C ALA A 214 -7.56 -16.06 -18.77
N VAL A 215 -8.75 -16.16 -19.38
CA VAL A 215 -9.73 -17.20 -19.07
C VAL A 215 -9.20 -18.59 -19.41
N GLN A 216 -8.48 -18.75 -20.52
CA GLN A 216 -7.85 -20.01 -20.90
C GLN A 216 -6.76 -20.42 -19.90
N LYS A 217 -5.92 -19.47 -19.46
CA LYS A 217 -4.92 -19.69 -18.40
C LYS A 217 -5.54 -20.04 -17.05
N GLY A 218 -6.82 -19.70 -16.84
CA GLY A 218 -7.59 -20.03 -15.66
C GLY A 218 -7.65 -18.93 -14.61
N LEU A 219 -7.43 -17.67 -15.00
CA LEU A 219 -7.70 -16.53 -14.12
C LEU A 219 -9.21 -16.45 -13.85
N MET A 220 -9.57 -16.08 -12.62
CA MET A 220 -10.96 -15.97 -12.18
C MET A 220 -11.31 -14.56 -11.73
N VAL A 221 -12.56 -14.16 -11.98
CA VAL A 221 -13.18 -12.93 -11.47
C VAL A 221 -14.15 -13.28 -10.35
N ALA A 222 -14.34 -12.36 -9.41
CA ALA A 222 -15.32 -12.56 -8.35
C ALA A 222 -16.75 -12.44 -8.88
N PRO A 223 -17.66 -13.36 -8.52
CA PRO A 223 -19.07 -13.24 -8.84
C PRO A 223 -19.73 -12.11 -8.03
N MET A 224 -20.87 -11.59 -8.48
CA MET A 224 -21.57 -10.52 -7.75
C MET A 224 -22.10 -11.01 -6.40
N GLU A 225 -22.46 -12.28 -6.33
CA GLU A 225 -22.92 -12.99 -5.13
C GLU A 225 -21.88 -12.90 -4.01
N TYR A 226 -20.59 -13.07 -4.34
CA TYR A 226 -19.48 -12.88 -3.40
C TYR A 226 -19.45 -11.44 -2.88
N ILE A 227 -19.56 -10.46 -3.77
CA ILE A 227 -19.47 -9.03 -3.41
C ILE A 227 -20.61 -8.67 -2.44
N LEU A 228 -21.85 -9.07 -2.75
CA LEU A 228 -23.00 -8.82 -1.89
C LEU A 228 -22.88 -9.52 -0.53
N LYS A 229 -22.40 -10.76 -0.52
CA LYS A 229 -22.15 -11.52 0.71
C LYS A 229 -21.09 -10.83 1.58
N ALA A 230 -20.00 -10.35 0.98
CA ALA A 230 -18.96 -9.60 1.68
C ALA A 230 -19.48 -8.26 2.24
N MET A 231 -20.28 -7.51 1.46
CA MET A 231 -20.93 -6.28 1.92
C MET A 231 -21.85 -6.53 3.12
N ARG A 232 -22.63 -7.61 3.09
CA ARG A 232 -23.48 -8.02 4.21
C ARG A 232 -22.67 -8.35 5.47
N ILE A 233 -21.54 -9.05 5.32
CA ILE A 233 -20.65 -9.34 6.46
C ILE A 233 -20.09 -8.03 7.04
N MET A 234 -19.66 -7.08 6.21
CA MET A 234 -19.18 -5.79 6.69
C MET A 234 -20.24 -5.04 7.50
N HIS A 235 -21.50 -5.04 7.05
CA HIS A 235 -22.61 -4.46 7.82
C HIS A 235 -22.85 -5.14 9.16
N ILE A 236 -22.74 -6.48 9.21
CA ILE A 236 -22.88 -7.23 10.47
C ILE A 236 -21.76 -6.86 11.45
N LEU A 237 -20.53 -6.66 10.96
CA LEU A 237 -19.35 -6.37 11.79
C LEU A 237 -19.26 -4.91 12.24
N TYR A 238 -19.67 -3.97 11.39
CA TYR A 238 -19.41 -2.53 11.58
C TYR A 238 -20.68 -1.67 11.70
N GLY A 239 -21.87 -2.27 11.56
CA GLY A 239 -23.15 -1.59 11.72
C GLY A 239 -23.70 -1.00 10.41
N PRO A 240 -24.79 -0.21 10.51
CA PRO A 240 -25.51 0.33 9.35
C PRO A 240 -24.82 1.54 8.71
N ASP A 241 -23.99 2.28 9.45
CA ASP A 241 -23.35 3.52 8.99
C ASP A 241 -22.10 3.25 8.12
N ILE A 242 -22.30 2.53 7.02
CA ILE A 242 -21.26 2.16 6.05
C ILE A 242 -21.50 2.86 4.72
N ILE A 243 -20.40 3.36 4.13
CA ILE A 243 -20.37 3.78 2.73
C ILE A 243 -19.40 2.85 1.97
N PHE A 244 -19.93 2.17 0.95
CA PHE A 244 -19.13 1.35 0.05
C PHE A 244 -18.53 2.20 -1.06
N ILE A 245 -17.20 2.35 -1.03
CA ILE A 245 -16.42 3.05 -2.05
C ILE A 245 -15.98 2.06 -3.11
N ILE A 246 -16.63 2.07 -4.27
CA ILE A 246 -16.44 1.09 -5.34
C ILE A 246 -15.47 1.63 -6.39
N CYS A 247 -14.34 0.95 -6.55
CA CYS A 247 -13.40 1.11 -7.66
C CYS A 247 -13.44 -0.15 -8.54
N SER A 248 -13.45 0.02 -9.86
CA SER A 248 -13.50 -1.10 -10.80
C SER A 248 -12.93 -0.69 -12.14
N ASP A 249 -12.33 -1.64 -12.86
CA ASP A 249 -12.01 -1.44 -14.28
C ASP A 249 -13.21 -1.70 -15.21
N ASP A 250 -14.37 -2.03 -14.62
CA ASP A 250 -15.65 -2.24 -15.29
C ASP A 250 -16.81 -1.76 -14.39
N ILE A 251 -16.87 -0.44 -14.12
CA ILE A 251 -17.95 0.17 -13.32
C ILE A 251 -19.34 -0.05 -13.92
N PRO A 252 -19.56 0.05 -15.25
CA PRO A 252 -20.87 -0.22 -15.84
C PRO A 252 -21.41 -1.60 -15.49
N TRP A 253 -20.57 -2.63 -15.51
CA TRP A 253 -20.98 -3.97 -15.08
C TRP A 253 -21.36 -4.00 -13.60
N VAL A 254 -20.60 -3.35 -12.70
CA VAL A 254 -20.92 -3.36 -11.26
C VAL A 254 -22.26 -2.68 -11.01
N LYS A 255 -22.51 -1.52 -11.62
CA LYS A 255 -23.80 -0.81 -11.52
C LYS A 255 -24.96 -1.69 -11.99
N LYS A 256 -24.80 -2.35 -13.14
CA LYS A 256 -25.82 -3.26 -13.67
C LYS A 256 -26.04 -4.46 -12.75
N ALA A 257 -24.97 -5.10 -12.27
CA ALA A 257 -25.05 -6.27 -11.42
C ALA A 257 -25.72 -5.97 -10.06
N ILE A 258 -25.43 -4.83 -9.44
CA ILE A 258 -26.12 -4.38 -8.23
C ILE A 258 -27.60 -4.09 -8.52
N SER A 259 -27.93 -3.54 -9.69
CA SER A 259 -29.32 -3.29 -10.10
C SER A 259 -30.11 -4.58 -10.35
N ASP A 260 -29.53 -5.53 -11.09
CA ASP A 260 -30.16 -6.80 -11.44
C ASP A 260 -30.44 -7.68 -10.19
N GLN A 261 -29.53 -7.65 -9.20
CA GLN A 261 -29.70 -8.41 -7.95
C GLN A 261 -30.54 -7.67 -6.89
N GLY A 262 -31.21 -6.59 -7.29
CA GLY A 262 -32.31 -5.99 -6.54
C GLY A 262 -31.99 -4.73 -5.76
N HIS A 263 -30.75 -4.20 -5.80
CA HIS A 263 -30.24 -3.15 -4.91
C HIS A 263 -30.52 -3.44 -3.42
N ILE A 264 -29.50 -3.44 -2.58
CA ILE A 264 -29.79 -3.45 -1.14
C ILE A 264 -30.15 -2.01 -0.80
N SER A 265 -31.45 -1.71 -0.70
CA SER A 265 -32.00 -0.34 -0.56
C SER A 265 -31.37 0.47 0.57
N ASP A 266 -30.87 -0.22 1.58
CA ASP A 266 -30.33 0.37 2.80
C ASP A 266 -28.81 0.63 2.71
N TYR A 267 -28.16 0.23 1.61
CA TYR A 267 -26.71 0.38 1.44
C TYR A 267 -26.37 1.63 0.65
N THR A 268 -25.35 2.35 1.10
CA THR A 268 -24.84 3.53 0.41
C THR A 268 -23.65 3.17 -0.45
N TYR A 269 -23.76 3.37 -1.76
CA TYR A 269 -22.72 3.05 -2.74
C TYR A 269 -22.15 4.32 -3.38
N VAL A 270 -20.84 4.34 -3.56
CA VAL A 270 -20.12 5.40 -4.29
C VAL A 270 -19.32 4.75 -5.39
N PHE A 271 -19.55 5.15 -6.62
CA PHE A 271 -18.78 4.66 -7.75
C PHE A 271 -17.67 5.66 -8.10
N MET A 272 -16.43 5.23 -8.00
CA MET A 272 -15.27 5.99 -8.47
C MET A 272 -15.12 5.75 -9.96
N GLU A 273 -15.29 6.80 -10.75
CA GLU A 273 -15.34 6.72 -12.22
C GLU A 273 -14.28 7.60 -12.87
N ASN A 274 -13.70 7.09 -13.97
CA ASN A 274 -12.76 7.82 -14.83
C ASN A 274 -11.50 8.35 -14.10
N ASN A 275 -11.07 7.66 -13.05
CA ASN A 275 -9.84 7.97 -12.34
C ASN A 275 -8.66 7.16 -12.88
N PRO A 276 -7.44 7.69 -12.81
CA PRO A 276 -6.25 6.89 -13.06
C PRO A 276 -6.03 5.88 -11.91
N PRO A 277 -5.40 4.71 -12.17
CA PRO A 277 -5.23 3.64 -11.18
C PRO A 277 -4.52 4.06 -9.89
N ASN A 278 -3.59 5.01 -9.97
CA ASN A 278 -2.88 5.53 -8.80
C ASN A 278 -3.79 6.32 -7.85
N VAL A 279 -4.80 7.03 -8.38
CA VAL A 279 -5.79 7.75 -7.58
C VAL A 279 -6.80 6.78 -6.99
N ASP A 280 -7.29 5.79 -7.74
CA ASP A 280 -8.17 4.75 -7.18
C ASP A 280 -7.48 3.96 -6.06
N LEU A 281 -6.20 3.61 -6.21
CA LEU A 281 -5.45 2.94 -5.16
C LEU A 281 -5.31 3.81 -3.90
N ALA A 282 -5.12 5.13 -4.08
CA ALA A 282 -5.07 6.08 -2.97
C ALA A 282 -6.44 6.29 -2.31
N VAL A 283 -7.54 6.27 -3.07
CA VAL A 283 -8.90 6.30 -2.51
C VAL A 283 -9.18 5.05 -1.68
N LEU A 284 -8.81 3.87 -2.19
CA LEU A 284 -9.00 2.61 -1.48
C LEU A 284 -8.16 2.55 -0.19
N SER A 285 -6.93 3.09 -0.20
CA SER A 285 -6.09 3.13 1.00
C SER A 285 -6.57 4.08 2.09
N LEU A 286 -7.47 5.02 1.77
CA LEU A 286 -8.14 5.89 2.75
C LEU A 286 -9.36 5.23 3.40
N CYS A 287 -9.80 4.06 2.92
CA CYS A 287 -10.93 3.35 3.49
C CYS A 287 -10.53 2.63 4.79
N ASN A 288 -11.51 2.40 5.68
CA ASN A 288 -11.29 1.72 6.96
C ASN A 288 -11.18 0.20 6.81
N GLN A 289 -11.97 -0.39 5.90
CA GLN A 289 -12.06 -1.82 5.64
C GLN A 289 -11.99 -2.08 4.14
N THR A 290 -11.68 -3.32 3.74
CA THR A 290 -11.58 -3.67 2.31
C THR A 290 -12.39 -4.92 1.95
N ILE A 291 -13.11 -4.84 0.83
CA ILE A 291 -13.61 -5.99 0.08
C ILE A 291 -12.80 -6.07 -1.22
N ALA A 292 -11.93 -7.06 -1.28
CA ALA A 292 -11.04 -7.29 -2.40
C ALA A 292 -11.54 -8.47 -3.24
N THR A 293 -11.36 -8.39 -4.56
CA THR A 293 -11.75 -9.46 -5.49
C THR A 293 -10.53 -10.25 -5.95
N THR A 294 -9.99 -9.95 -7.12
CA THR A 294 -8.90 -10.73 -7.72
C THR A 294 -7.71 -9.85 -8.09
N GLY A 295 -6.54 -10.48 -8.18
CA GLY A 295 -5.32 -9.87 -8.67
C GLY A 295 -4.60 -8.93 -7.69
N THR A 296 -3.42 -8.51 -8.12
CA THR A 296 -2.43 -7.78 -7.30
C THR A 296 -2.86 -6.36 -6.95
N PHE A 297 -3.68 -5.69 -7.76
CA PHE A 297 -4.20 -4.37 -7.41
C PHE A 297 -5.12 -4.44 -6.19
N SER A 298 -6.04 -5.42 -6.16
CA SER A 298 -6.89 -5.68 -4.99
C SER A 298 -6.05 -6.00 -3.75
N TRP A 299 -4.96 -6.75 -3.94
CA TRP A 299 -4.01 -7.10 -2.88
C TRP A 299 -3.39 -5.86 -2.23
N TRP A 300 -2.82 -4.97 -3.05
CA TRP A 300 -2.18 -3.76 -2.54
C TRP A 300 -3.17 -2.75 -1.96
N ALA A 301 -4.37 -2.63 -2.54
CA ALA A 301 -5.43 -1.81 -1.97
C ALA A 301 -5.77 -2.25 -0.53
N ALA A 302 -5.97 -3.55 -0.32
CA ALA A 302 -6.25 -4.12 1.00
C ALA A 302 -5.09 -3.93 1.98
N TRP A 303 -3.87 -4.22 1.55
CA TRP A 303 -2.69 -4.12 2.42
C TRP A 303 -2.37 -2.68 2.85
N LEU A 304 -2.59 -1.70 1.95
CA LEU A 304 -2.39 -0.28 2.24
C LEU A 304 -3.51 0.31 3.11
N ALA A 305 -4.77 -0.09 2.89
CA ALA A 305 -5.89 0.35 3.73
C ALA A 305 -5.77 -0.21 5.16
N GLY A 306 -5.31 -1.47 5.28
CA GLY A 306 -5.33 -2.20 6.54
C GLY A 306 -6.75 -2.58 6.95
N GLY A 307 -6.99 -2.59 8.26
CA GLY A 307 -8.27 -3.03 8.83
C GLY A 307 -8.62 -4.48 8.51
N THR A 308 -9.91 -4.80 8.64
CA THR A 308 -10.50 -6.05 8.18
C THR A 308 -10.58 -6.06 6.66
N THR A 309 -10.06 -7.14 6.09
CA THR A 309 -10.14 -7.43 4.66
C THR A 309 -10.90 -8.72 4.44
N ILE A 310 -11.93 -8.65 3.59
CA ILE A 310 -12.57 -9.82 2.99
C ILE A 310 -12.04 -9.95 1.56
N PHE A 311 -11.42 -11.09 1.24
CA PHE A 311 -10.80 -11.33 -0.07
C PHE A 311 -11.43 -12.52 -0.77
N TYR A 312 -11.68 -12.41 -2.08
CA TYR A 312 -12.25 -13.49 -2.86
C TYR A 312 -11.25 -14.64 -2.96
N LYS A 313 -11.66 -15.81 -2.48
CA LYS A 313 -10.78 -16.96 -2.36
C LYS A 313 -10.32 -17.47 -3.73
N HIS A 314 -11.20 -17.56 -4.72
CA HIS A 314 -10.89 -18.28 -5.96
C HIS A 314 -10.18 -17.41 -7.00
N GLN A 315 -8.85 -17.31 -6.89
CA GLN A 315 -8.02 -16.56 -7.87
C GLN A 315 -7.74 -17.36 -9.15
N ALA A 316 -7.70 -18.69 -9.04
CA ALA A 316 -7.33 -19.59 -10.13
C ALA A 316 -8.32 -20.76 -10.27
N ARG A 317 -8.76 -21.03 -11.50
CA ARG A 317 -9.68 -22.13 -11.83
C ARG A 317 -9.00 -23.47 -11.56
N GLN A 318 -9.70 -24.38 -10.88
CA GLN A 318 -9.19 -25.72 -10.63
C GLN A 318 -8.79 -26.44 -11.92
N GLY A 319 -7.67 -27.15 -11.89
CA GLY A 319 -7.11 -27.86 -13.05
C GLY A 319 -6.46 -26.98 -14.13
N SER A 320 -6.42 -25.64 -13.96
CA SER A 320 -5.77 -24.74 -14.92
C SER A 320 -4.25 -24.66 -14.73
N GLU A 321 -3.54 -24.19 -15.76
CA GLU A 321 -2.10 -23.91 -15.69
C GLU A 321 -1.79 -22.89 -14.58
N TYR A 322 -2.60 -21.83 -14.47
CA TYR A 322 -2.40 -20.80 -13.46
C TYR A 322 -2.53 -21.36 -12.04
N ARG A 323 -3.49 -22.27 -11.82
CA ARG A 323 -3.67 -22.94 -10.52
C ARG A 323 -2.45 -23.74 -10.08
N GLN A 324 -1.71 -24.35 -11.00
CA GLN A 324 -0.52 -25.14 -10.68
C GLN A 324 0.65 -24.28 -10.16
N LYS A 325 0.67 -23.01 -10.55
CA LYS A 325 1.74 -22.06 -10.18
C LYS A 325 1.41 -21.21 -8.95
N PHE A 326 0.15 -21.26 -8.50
CA PHE A 326 -0.40 -20.39 -7.45
C PHE A 326 -0.49 -21.08 -6.10
N ASN A 327 0.06 -20.43 -5.07
CA ASN A 327 -0.02 -20.88 -3.69
C ASN A 327 -0.88 -19.91 -2.86
N TYR A 328 -1.99 -20.43 -2.32
CA TYR A 328 -2.94 -19.64 -1.54
C TYR A 328 -2.31 -19.11 -0.25
N ASP A 329 -1.44 -19.89 0.38
CA ASP A 329 -0.80 -19.52 1.66
C ASP A 329 0.29 -18.45 1.48
N ASP A 330 0.76 -18.27 0.24
CA ASP A 330 1.84 -17.34 -0.08
C ASP A 330 1.33 -16.04 -0.71
N PHE A 331 0.20 -16.11 -1.42
CA PHE A 331 -0.41 -14.94 -2.03
C PHE A 331 -1.21 -14.14 -1.00
N PHE A 332 -2.15 -14.76 -0.30
CA PHE A 332 -3.01 -14.02 0.62
C PHE A 332 -2.24 -13.60 1.88
N TYR A 333 -2.38 -12.32 2.25
CA TYR A 333 -1.74 -11.82 3.45
C TYR A 333 -2.37 -12.45 4.70
N PRO A 334 -1.58 -12.73 5.77
CA PRO A 334 -2.13 -13.31 6.99
C PRO A 334 -3.27 -12.48 7.58
N HIS A 335 -4.22 -13.17 8.24
CA HIS A 335 -5.39 -12.60 8.92
C HIS A 335 -6.49 -12.03 8.03
N TRP A 336 -6.36 -12.06 6.71
CA TRP A 336 -7.48 -11.76 5.82
C TRP A 336 -8.55 -12.85 5.84
N ILE A 337 -9.81 -12.44 5.72
CA ILE A 337 -10.97 -13.33 5.66
C ILE A 337 -11.14 -13.76 4.21
N LEU A 338 -10.82 -15.02 3.91
CA LEU A 338 -11.02 -15.59 2.58
C LEU A 338 -12.47 -16.08 2.43
N LEU A 339 -13.20 -15.49 1.49
CA LEU A 339 -14.61 -15.76 1.28
C LEU A 339 -14.87 -16.30 -0.12
N GLU A 340 -15.80 -17.26 -0.21
CA GLU A 340 -16.30 -17.89 -1.44
C GLU A 340 -17.59 -17.22 -1.92
#